data_AF-A0A1Q7B1D9-F1
#
_entry.id   AF-A0A1Q7B1D9-F1
#
_cell.length_a   1.000
_cell.length_b   1.000
_cell.length_c   1.000
_cell.angle_alpha   90.00
_cell.angle_beta   90.00
_cell.angle_gamma   90.00
#
_symmetry.space_group_name_H-M   'P 1'
#
loop_
_entity.id
_entity.type
_entity.pdbx_description
1 polymer ?
#
loop_
_entity_poly.entity_id
_entity_poly.type
_entity_poly.pdbx_seq_one_letter_code
_entity_poly.pdbx_strand_id
1 'polypeptide(L)'
;MLLSLVAIVFAASVSVTSSSYQAEIGSAVNVANGLVATDKGFSVSPTAGTSAGVSCSSPVSFSASPQTANTTIIAGHLVYDVQVNATSGAPANTPFNVTLVVGSTTYGPLCIQTLALLSGTIDCRFDVGMTLPASPYTFKVTIQ
;
A
#
# COMPACT_ATOMS: atom_id res chain seq x y z
N MET A 1 -55.12 33.66 -31.17
CA MET A 1 -53.74 34.01 -30.75
C MET A 1 -53.10 32.76 -30.19
N LEU A 2 -52.01 32.28 -30.80
CA LEU A 2 -51.31 31.06 -30.37
C LEU A 2 -50.00 31.50 -29.68
N LEU A 3 -49.84 31.20 -28.39
CA LEU A 3 -48.62 31.49 -27.64
C LEU A 3 -47.66 30.30 -27.80
N SER A 4 -46.57 30.48 -28.54
CA SER A 4 -45.51 29.47 -28.65
C SER A 4 -44.45 29.70 -27.57
N LEU A 5 -44.31 28.74 -26.64
CA LEU A 5 -43.26 28.72 -25.62
C LEU A 5 -42.00 28.07 -26.21
N VAL A 6 -40.91 28.83 -26.28
CA VAL A 6 -39.60 28.32 -26.74
C VAL A 6 -38.76 27.98 -25.50
N ALA A 7 -38.44 26.70 -25.32
CA ALA A 7 -37.52 26.24 -24.29
C ALA A 7 -36.10 26.17 -24.86
N ILE A 8 -35.16 26.90 -24.24
CA ILE A 8 -33.74 26.89 -24.62
C ILE A 8 -33.04 25.94 -23.65
N VAL A 9 -32.56 24.79 -24.15
CA VAL A 9 -31.80 23.83 -23.35
C VAL A 9 -30.32 24.12 -23.55
N PHE A 10 -29.63 24.55 -22.50
CA PHE A 10 -28.16 24.64 -22.51
C PHE A 10 -27.59 23.30 -22.05
N ALA A 11 -26.96 22.57 -22.96
CA ALA A 11 -26.16 21.40 -22.62
C ALA A 11 -24.80 21.88 -22.11
N ALA A 12 -24.61 21.88 -20.78
CA ALA A 12 -23.29 22.04 -20.19
C ALA A 12 -22.51 20.73 -20.40
N SER A 13 -21.51 20.75 -21.28
CA SER A 13 -20.61 19.60 -21.44
C SER A 13 -19.72 19.49 -20.20
N VAL A 14 -20.06 18.57 -19.29
CA VAL A 14 -19.15 18.20 -18.20
C VAL A 14 -18.07 17.32 -18.79
N SER A 15 -16.95 17.94 -19.18
CA SER A 15 -15.74 17.22 -19.55
C SER A 15 -15.07 16.67 -18.29
N VAL A 16 -15.43 15.46 -17.90
CA VAL A 16 -14.70 14.70 -16.89
C VAL A 16 -13.34 14.36 -17.47
N THR A 17 -12.30 15.07 -17.03
CA THR A 17 -10.92 14.71 -17.36
C THR A 17 -10.57 13.49 -16.51
N SER A 18 -10.87 12.29 -17.01
CA SER A 18 -10.48 11.06 -16.35
C SER A 18 -8.97 10.87 -16.56
N SER A 19 -8.17 11.24 -15.57
CA SER A 19 -6.77 10.82 -15.54
C SER A 19 -6.74 9.31 -15.33
N SER A 20 -6.52 8.55 -16.40
CA SER A 20 -6.28 7.10 -16.30
C SER A 20 -4.86 6.88 -15.77
N TYR A 21 -4.74 6.68 -14.46
CA TYR A 21 -3.49 6.24 -13.85
C TYR A 21 -3.37 4.73 -14.05
N GLN A 22 -2.40 4.28 -14.85
CA GLN A 22 -1.96 2.90 -14.80
C GLN A 22 -0.86 2.80 -13.74
N ALA A 23 -1.23 2.47 -12.51
CA ALA A 23 -0.27 1.92 -11.58
C ALA A 23 -0.05 0.47 -12.01
N GLU A 24 1.19 0.11 -12.34
CA GLU A 24 1.56 -1.27 -12.64
C GLU A 24 1.50 -2.10 -11.35
N ILE A 25 0.31 -2.61 -11.04
CA ILE A 25 0.11 -3.59 -9.97
C ILE A 25 0.56 -4.94 -10.54
N GLY A 26 1.64 -5.51 -10.00
CA GLY A 26 2.03 -6.88 -10.36
C GLY A 26 3.52 -7.18 -10.44
N SER A 27 4.41 -6.24 -10.15
CA SER A 27 5.85 -6.55 -10.11
C SER A 27 6.23 -7.15 -8.74
N ALA A 28 6.49 -8.46 -8.72
CA ALA A 28 7.19 -9.10 -7.60
C ALA A 28 8.68 -8.73 -7.67
N VAL A 29 9.17 -7.96 -6.69
CA VAL A 29 10.59 -7.63 -6.57
C VAL A 29 11.24 -8.69 -5.68
N ASN A 30 12.20 -9.43 -6.24
CA ASN A 30 13.07 -10.29 -5.44
C ASN A 30 13.94 -9.39 -4.57
N VAL A 31 13.65 -9.38 -3.28
CA VAL A 31 14.37 -8.60 -2.29
C VAL A 31 15.58 -9.42 -1.87
N ALA A 32 16.77 -8.79 -1.87
CA ALA A 32 17.98 -9.39 -1.33
C ALA A 32 17.67 -10.03 0.05
N ASN A 33 18.24 -11.21 0.32
CA ASN A 33 18.02 -12.01 1.53
C ASN A 33 16.76 -12.91 1.52
N GLY A 34 16.30 -13.33 0.34
CA GLY A 34 15.32 -14.41 0.22
C GLY A 34 13.90 -14.02 0.60
N LEU A 35 13.56 -12.74 0.56
CA LEU A 35 12.18 -12.25 0.64
C LEU A 35 11.69 -11.87 -0.75
N VAL A 36 10.41 -12.08 -1.03
CA VAL A 36 9.76 -11.60 -2.26
C VAL A 36 8.68 -10.63 -1.86
N ALA A 37 8.76 -9.41 -2.38
CA ALA A 37 7.75 -8.37 -2.14
C ALA A 37 6.90 -8.21 -3.40
N THR A 38 5.58 -8.28 -3.25
CA THR A 38 4.61 -8.09 -4.33
C THR A 38 3.79 -6.83 -4.04
N ASP A 39 3.84 -5.87 -4.95
CA ASP A 39 3.02 -4.67 -4.89
C ASP A 39 1.53 -5.02 -5.02
N LYS A 40 0.71 -4.55 -4.06
CA LYS A 40 -0.76 -4.65 -4.09
C LYS A 40 -1.42 -3.30 -4.40
N GLY A 41 -0.65 -2.21 -4.45
CA GLY A 41 -1.10 -0.87 -4.81
C GLY A 41 -1.76 -0.08 -3.67
N PHE A 42 -2.37 1.04 -4.03
CA PHE A 42 -3.12 1.92 -3.12
C PHE A 42 -4.59 1.53 -3.08
N SER A 43 -5.18 1.55 -1.89
CA SER A 43 -6.63 1.39 -1.69
C SER A 43 -7.13 2.30 -0.56
N VAL A 44 -8.39 2.74 -0.62
CA VAL A 44 -8.99 3.48 0.50
C VAL A 44 -9.42 2.49 1.58
N SER A 45 -8.96 2.68 2.82
CA SER A 45 -9.38 1.82 3.94
C SER A 45 -10.73 2.27 4.48
N PRO A 46 -11.78 1.41 4.48
CA PRO A 46 -13.10 1.79 5.01
C PRO A 46 -13.12 1.83 6.55
N THR A 47 -12.14 1.22 7.21
CA THR A 47 -12.08 1.06 8.67
C THR A 47 -10.74 1.53 9.22
N ALA A 48 -10.76 2.02 10.45
CA ALA A 48 -9.54 2.33 11.20
C ALA A 48 -8.86 1.04 11.70
N GLY A 49 -7.55 1.09 11.90
CA GLY A 49 -6.74 -0.02 12.41
C GLY A 49 -5.61 0.44 13.31
N THR A 50 -5.38 -0.28 14.41
CA THR A 50 -4.24 -0.03 15.31
C THR A 50 -2.94 -0.44 14.64
N SER A 51 -1.85 0.29 14.89
CA SER A 51 -0.53 -0.08 14.37
C SER A 51 -0.05 -1.45 14.86
N ALA A 52 0.64 -2.20 14.00
CA ALA A 52 1.27 -3.47 14.30
C ALA A 52 2.66 -3.52 13.67
N GLY A 53 3.66 -3.98 14.43
CA GLY A 53 5.03 -4.15 13.92
C GLY A 53 5.78 -2.84 13.69
N VAL A 54 5.48 -1.73 14.36
CA VAL A 54 6.20 -0.45 14.11
C VAL A 54 7.62 -0.38 14.71
N SER A 55 8.10 -1.47 15.34
CA SER A 55 9.44 -1.56 15.93
C SER A 55 9.95 -3.00 15.90
N CYS A 56 11.25 -3.20 15.67
CA CYS A 56 11.88 -4.52 15.75
C CYS A 56 12.06 -5.05 17.18
N SER A 57 11.70 -4.28 18.20
CA SER A 57 11.51 -4.80 19.56
C SER A 57 10.20 -5.59 19.71
N SER A 58 9.25 -5.42 18.78
CA SER A 58 7.98 -6.16 18.71
C SER A 58 7.56 -6.33 17.24
N PRO A 59 8.30 -7.15 16.48
CA PRO A 59 8.03 -7.34 15.06
C PRO A 59 6.78 -8.19 14.84
N VAL A 60 6.20 -8.09 13.64
CA VAL A 60 5.19 -9.06 13.17
C VAL A 60 5.93 -10.24 12.56
N SER A 61 5.82 -11.42 13.16
CA SER A 61 6.51 -12.62 12.68
C SER A 61 5.71 -13.33 11.59
N PHE A 62 6.39 -13.92 10.61
CA PHE A 62 5.78 -14.85 9.66
C PHE A 62 5.12 -16.02 10.41
N SER A 63 3.99 -16.52 9.94
CA SER A 63 3.30 -17.68 10.52
C SER A 63 2.54 -18.46 9.45
N ALA A 64 1.99 -19.62 9.80
CA ALA A 64 1.20 -20.43 8.87
C ALA A 64 -0.03 -19.69 8.32
N SER A 65 -0.56 -18.70 9.04
CA SER A 65 -1.63 -17.82 8.57
C SER A 65 -1.07 -16.46 8.12
N PRO A 66 -1.68 -15.82 7.09
CA PRO A 66 -1.33 -14.47 6.70
C PRO A 66 -1.37 -13.51 7.91
N GLN A 67 -0.35 -12.69 8.03
CA GLN A 67 -0.27 -11.65 9.05
C GLN A 67 -0.34 -10.27 8.41
N THR A 68 -0.55 -9.26 9.24
CA THR A 68 -0.55 -7.86 8.80
C THR A 68 0.37 -7.06 9.71
N ALA A 69 1.32 -6.35 9.11
CA ALA A 69 2.04 -5.27 9.75
C ALA A 69 1.50 -3.96 9.18
N ASN A 70 1.21 -2.98 10.03
CA ASN A 70 0.65 -1.73 9.57
C ASN A 70 0.99 -0.54 10.46
N THR A 71 1.09 0.64 9.85
CA THR A 71 1.04 1.89 10.61
C THR A 71 -0.38 2.06 11.17
N THR A 72 -0.61 3.04 12.06
CA THR A 72 -2.00 3.37 12.42
C THR A 72 -2.77 3.74 11.14
N ILE A 73 -3.87 3.04 10.89
CA ILE A 73 -4.74 3.27 9.72
C ILE A 73 -5.93 4.09 10.19
N ILE A 74 -6.22 5.18 9.48
CA ILE A 74 -7.40 6.01 9.68
C ILE A 74 -8.44 5.66 8.61
N ALA A 75 -9.71 5.56 9.02
CA ALA A 75 -10.80 5.29 8.07
C ALA A 75 -10.89 6.43 7.03
N GLY A 76 -10.99 6.06 5.76
CA GLY A 76 -11.03 6.99 4.62
C GLY A 76 -9.66 7.39 4.08
N HIS A 77 -8.55 6.97 4.71
CA HIS A 77 -7.22 7.21 4.17
C HIS A 77 -6.85 6.21 3.07
N LEU A 78 -5.94 6.63 2.20
CA LEU A 78 -5.25 5.76 1.27
C LEU A 78 -4.22 4.92 2.04
N VAL A 79 -4.25 3.63 1.78
CA VAL A 79 -3.31 2.65 2.33
C VAL A 79 -2.58 2.01 1.15
N TYR A 80 -1.26 2.09 1.17
CA TYR A 80 -0.41 1.34 0.26
C TYR A 80 -0.11 -0.03 0.86
N ASP A 81 -0.30 -1.09 0.08
CA ASP A 81 -0.16 -2.47 0.52
C ASP A 81 0.95 -3.18 -0.26
N VAL A 82 1.81 -3.89 0.46
CA VAL A 82 2.86 -4.75 -0.08
C VAL A 82 2.77 -6.09 0.60
N GLN A 83 2.59 -7.14 -0.19
CA GLN A 83 2.66 -8.50 0.34
C GLN A 83 4.12 -8.97 0.34
N VAL A 84 4.62 -9.41 1.50
CA VAL A 84 5.95 -9.99 1.64
C VAL A 84 5.84 -11.48 1.90
N ASN A 85 6.59 -12.27 1.13
CA ASN A 85 6.69 -13.73 1.25
C ASN A 85 8.12 -14.11 1.61
N ALA A 86 8.29 -15.02 2.57
CA ALA A 86 9.59 -15.62 2.83
C ALA A 86 9.84 -16.78 1.85
N THR A 87 11.04 -16.84 1.27
CA THR A 87 11.51 -17.98 0.45
C THR A 87 12.51 -18.81 1.26
N SER A 88 12.88 -20.00 0.78
CA SER A 88 13.86 -20.88 1.45
C SER A 88 15.24 -20.26 1.68
N GLY A 89 15.58 -19.15 1.00
CA GLY A 89 16.82 -18.40 1.21
C GLY A 89 16.77 -17.36 2.33
N ALA A 90 15.62 -17.15 2.97
CA ALA A 90 15.49 -16.15 4.03
C ALA A 90 16.22 -16.59 5.31
N PRO A 91 17.04 -15.73 5.93
CA PRO A 91 17.70 -16.07 7.19
C PRO A 91 16.65 -16.25 8.29
N ALA A 92 16.79 -17.30 9.10
CA ALA A 92 15.86 -17.61 10.17
C ALA A 92 15.93 -16.58 11.31
N ASN A 93 14.81 -16.36 12.01
CA ASN A 93 14.70 -15.52 13.21
C ASN A 93 15.22 -14.07 13.02
N THR A 94 15.19 -13.57 11.79
CA THR A 94 15.80 -12.29 11.42
C THR A 94 14.74 -11.23 11.23
N PRO A 95 14.84 -10.08 11.94
CA PRO A 95 13.97 -8.93 11.72
C PRO A 95 14.40 -8.15 10.47
N PHE A 96 13.42 -7.57 9.78
CA PHE A 96 13.60 -6.71 8.61
C PHE A 96 12.71 -5.49 8.73
N ASN A 97 13.25 -4.32 8.38
CA ASN A 97 12.49 -3.08 8.27
C ASN A 97 11.96 -2.90 6.85
N VAL A 98 10.64 -2.84 6.72
CA VAL A 98 9.93 -2.46 5.50
C VAL A 98 9.60 -0.97 5.58
N THR A 99 10.04 -0.20 4.59
CA THR A 99 9.76 1.23 4.47
C THR A 99 9.17 1.51 3.10
N LEU A 100 8.25 2.46 3.05
CA LEU A 100 7.68 2.99 1.83
C LEU A 100 8.13 4.45 1.67
N VAL A 101 8.58 4.81 0.47
CA VAL A 101 8.80 6.21 0.09
C VAL A 101 7.83 6.54 -1.03
N VAL A 102 7.03 7.60 -0.89
CA VAL A 102 6.16 8.15 -1.94
C VAL A 102 6.55 9.60 -2.20
N GLY A 103 7.06 9.89 -3.40
CA GLY A 103 7.73 11.17 -3.67
C GLY A 103 8.94 11.36 -2.75
N SER A 104 8.89 12.36 -1.87
CA SER A 104 9.91 12.64 -0.85
C SER A 104 9.51 12.21 0.57
N THR A 105 8.33 11.62 0.74
CA THR A 105 7.79 11.27 2.06
C THR A 105 8.06 9.81 2.37
N THR A 106 8.68 9.54 3.52
CA THR A 106 8.93 8.19 4.03
C THR A 106 7.84 7.79 5.03
N TYR A 107 7.34 6.57 4.91
CA TYR A 107 6.36 5.94 5.78
C TYR A 107 6.95 4.67 6.41
N GLY A 108 6.62 4.41 7.68
CA GLY A 108 7.16 3.31 8.48
C GLY A 108 8.31 3.74 9.40
N PRO A 109 9.20 2.82 9.80
CA PRO A 109 9.30 1.44 9.33
C PRO A 109 8.21 0.52 9.90
N LEU A 110 7.89 -0.54 9.16
CA LEU A 110 7.23 -1.73 9.67
C LEU A 110 8.29 -2.83 9.80
N CYS A 111 8.48 -3.35 11.00
CA CYS A 111 9.35 -4.47 11.26
C CYS A 111 8.60 -5.80 11.18
N ILE A 112 9.09 -6.65 10.29
CA ILE A 112 8.66 -8.04 10.13
C ILE A 112 9.78 -8.99 10.53
N GLN A 113 9.47 -10.21 10.92
CA GLN A 113 10.49 -11.17 11.34
C GLN A 113 10.24 -12.56 10.75
N THR A 114 11.25 -13.13 10.11
CA THR A 114 11.24 -14.54 9.71
C THR A 114 11.30 -15.46 10.92
N LEU A 115 10.75 -16.66 10.83
CA LEU A 115 10.88 -17.71 11.85
C LEU A 115 11.80 -18.82 11.36
N ALA A 116 12.15 -19.74 12.27
CA ALA A 116 12.92 -20.95 11.95
C ALA A 116 12.24 -21.82 10.87
N LEU A 117 10.91 -21.81 10.82
CA LEU A 117 10.13 -22.44 9.75
C LEU A 117 9.54 -21.35 8.86
N LEU A 118 9.99 -21.31 7.61
CA LEU A 118 9.60 -20.30 6.63
C LEU A 118 8.27 -20.71 6.01
N SER A 119 7.19 -20.06 6.44
CA SER A 119 5.86 -20.21 5.84
C SER A 119 5.04 -18.95 6.05
N GLY A 120 4.14 -18.67 5.11
CA GLY A 120 3.17 -17.59 5.20
C GLY A 120 3.55 -16.31 4.46
N THR A 121 2.70 -15.31 4.67
CA THR A 121 2.79 -13.99 4.05
C THR A 121 2.52 -12.92 5.10
N ILE A 122 3.11 -11.75 4.90
CA ILE A 122 2.81 -10.56 5.70
C ILE A 122 2.41 -9.44 4.75
N ASP A 123 1.18 -8.95 4.88
CA ASP A 123 0.78 -7.71 4.20
C ASP A 123 1.30 -6.52 5.03
N CYS A 124 2.19 -5.74 4.43
CA CYS A 124 2.79 -4.54 5.00
C CYS A 124 2.05 -3.31 4.50
N ARG A 125 1.24 -2.70 5.38
CA ARG A 125 0.27 -1.66 5.02
C ARG A 125 0.65 -0.31 5.60
N PHE A 126 0.83 0.67 4.73
CA PHE A 126 1.22 2.03 5.08
C PHE A 126 0.03 2.96 4.85
N ASP A 127 -0.47 3.58 5.92
CA ASP A 127 -1.38 4.71 5.80
C ASP A 127 -0.59 5.91 5.24
N VAL A 128 -0.99 6.37 4.05
CA VAL A 128 -0.32 7.48 3.35
C VAL A 128 -1.11 8.78 3.39
N GLY A 129 -2.20 8.83 4.18
CA GLY A 129 -3.10 9.98 4.26
C GLY A 129 -4.18 9.99 3.17
N MET A 130 -4.82 11.15 2.97
CA MET A 130 -5.93 11.30 2.01
C MET A 130 -5.48 11.74 0.60
N THR A 131 -4.23 12.15 0.43
CA THR A 131 -3.74 12.75 -0.81
C THR A 131 -2.37 12.21 -1.17
N LEU A 132 -2.20 11.87 -2.44
CA LEU A 132 -0.91 11.53 -3.02
C LEU A 132 -0.20 12.78 -3.55
N PRO A 133 1.14 12.74 -3.73
CA PRO A 133 1.86 13.83 -4.38
C PRO A 133 1.31 14.13 -5.78
N ALA A 134 1.51 15.37 -6.25
CA ALA A 134 1.15 15.75 -7.61
C ALA A 134 1.90 14.88 -8.62
N SER A 135 1.17 14.41 -9.63
CA SER A 135 1.74 13.61 -10.72
C SER A 135 2.69 14.44 -11.59
N PRO A 136 3.78 13.86 -12.12
CA PRO A 136 4.24 12.49 -11.88
C PRO A 136 4.95 12.34 -10.52
N TYR A 137 4.75 11.20 -9.85
CA TYR A 137 5.51 10.82 -8.66
C TYR A 137 5.93 9.35 -8.74
N THR A 138 6.99 9.00 -8.01
CA THR A 138 7.47 7.63 -7.86
C THR A 138 7.23 7.14 -6.45
N PHE A 139 7.14 5.82 -6.29
CA PHE A 139 7.22 5.19 -4.98
C PHE A 139 8.29 4.11 -4.98
N LYS A 140 8.82 3.81 -3.80
CA LYS A 140 9.83 2.79 -3.58
C LYS A 140 9.57 2.07 -2.27
N VAL A 141 9.57 0.74 -2.32
CA VAL A 141 9.56 -0.12 -1.13
C VAL A 141 11.00 -0.59 -0.87
N THR A 142 11.45 -0.50 0.38
CA THR A 142 12.75 -1.01 0.80
C THR A 142 12.55 -1.97 1.97
N ILE A 143 13.16 -3.15 1.88
CA ILE A 143 13.21 -4.14 2.95
C ILE A 143 14.70 -4.39 3.27
N GLN A 144 15.09 -4.22 4.52
CA GLN A 144 16.48 -4.29 4.98
C GLN A 144 16.62 -4.90 6.36
#